data_AF-A0A085NA87-F1
#
_entry.id   AF-A0A085NA87-F1
#
_cell.length_a   1.000
_cell.length_b   1.000
_cell.length_c   1.000
_cell.angle_alpha   90.00
_cell.angle_beta   90.00
_cell.angle_gamma   90.00
#
_symmetry.space_group_name_H-M   'P 1'
#
loop_
_entity.id
_entity.type
_entity.pdbx_description
1 polymer ?
#
loop_
_entity_poly.entity_id
_entity_poly.type
_entity_poly.pdbx_seq_one_letter_code
_entity_poly.pdbx_strand_id
1 'polypeptide(L)'
;MTWMRQAGIGTVVVSWYPQNESDAEGLPSDSIIPAVLDEAEKQKLKVAFMIEPYKERNGNSLRSNFEYIIIKYGGHVAFYRYGGKPVFYVYDSYLVAKDEWRSLLKANGELSIRATKYDSIVLALIVKQGDEHDLLTCGFDGFFTYFASTGFTYASTTSNWHNLASFAHQNRLLASFSVGPGYIDERIRPWNSVNTRDRANGSYYESMWNSALQVDSGFISITSFNEWHEGTQIEPASPFTGPNFTYLSYVPMESNFYLSLTRRMIERKNG
;
A
#
# COMPACT_ATOMS: atom_id res chain seq x y z
N MET A 1 -1.72 4.34 16.94
CA MET A 1 -2.62 3.39 16.22
C MET A 1 -4.11 3.57 16.52
N THR A 2 -4.49 4.29 17.58
CA THR A 2 -5.91 4.55 17.94
C THR A 2 -6.74 5.14 16.80
N TRP A 3 -6.21 6.09 16.03
CA TRP A 3 -6.91 6.67 14.87
C TRP A 3 -7.28 5.64 13.81
N MET A 4 -6.35 4.75 13.45
CA MET A 4 -6.63 3.66 12.50
C MET A 4 -7.75 2.75 13.01
N ARG A 5 -7.69 2.37 14.30
CA ARG A 5 -8.72 1.55 14.94
C ARG A 5 -10.09 2.24 14.95
N GLN A 6 -10.13 3.53 15.27
CA GLN A 6 -11.37 4.32 15.27
C GLN A 6 -11.95 4.50 13.87
N ALA A 7 -11.10 4.60 12.85
CA ALA A 7 -11.47 4.64 11.45
C ALA A 7 -11.94 3.29 10.89
N GLY A 8 -11.89 2.20 11.67
CA GLY A 8 -12.26 0.85 11.22
C GLY A 8 -11.20 0.13 10.41
N ILE A 9 -10.00 0.69 10.28
CA ILE A 9 -8.86 0.05 9.59
C ILE A 9 -8.39 -1.13 10.44
N GLY A 10 -8.20 -2.30 9.82
CA GLY A 10 -7.77 -3.53 10.50
C GLY A 10 -6.28 -3.88 10.36
N THR A 11 -5.63 -3.36 9.33
CA THR A 11 -4.23 -3.70 9.01
C THR A 11 -3.45 -2.44 8.64
N VAL A 12 -2.26 -2.32 9.21
CA VAL A 12 -1.26 -1.32 8.83
C VAL A 12 -0.29 -1.97 7.85
N VAL A 13 -0.08 -1.35 6.70
CA VAL A 13 0.97 -1.73 5.77
C VAL A 13 2.13 -0.76 5.97
N VAL A 14 3.23 -1.24 6.55
CA VAL A 14 4.38 -0.40 6.88
C VAL A 14 5.32 -0.34 5.69
N SER A 15 5.67 0.87 5.25
CA SER A 15 6.79 1.11 4.32
C SER A 15 8.08 0.58 4.96
N TRP A 16 8.68 -0.43 4.34
CA TRP A 16 9.79 -1.19 4.89
C TRP A 16 11.03 -1.09 4.02
N TYR A 17 12.10 -0.57 4.60
CA TYR A 17 13.46 -0.63 4.09
C TYR A 17 14.33 -1.54 4.98
N PRO A 18 15.21 -2.37 4.38
CA PRO A 18 16.19 -3.13 5.16
C PRO A 18 17.12 -2.21 5.95
N GLN A 19 17.69 -2.75 7.03
CA GLN A 19 18.63 -1.99 7.86
C GLN A 19 19.87 -1.61 7.02
N ASN A 20 20.19 -0.31 6.98
CA ASN A 20 21.33 0.27 6.24
C ASN A 20 21.23 0.23 4.70
N GLU A 21 20.08 -0.10 4.12
CA GLU A 21 19.90 -0.21 2.66
C GLU A 21 18.86 0.76 2.09
N SER A 22 18.52 1.85 2.79
CA SER A 22 17.60 2.85 2.25
C SER A 22 18.15 3.51 0.98
N ASP A 23 17.25 3.89 0.06
CA ASP A 23 17.59 4.69 -1.10
C ASP A 23 17.62 6.19 -0.76
N ALA A 24 17.65 7.05 -1.78
CA ALA A 24 17.65 8.50 -1.59
C ALA A 24 16.31 9.05 -1.09
N GLU A 25 15.22 8.29 -1.24
CA GLU A 25 13.85 8.74 -1.01
C GLU A 25 13.27 8.22 0.32
N GLY A 26 13.91 7.23 0.95
CA GLY A 26 13.44 6.61 2.20
C GLY A 26 14.44 6.59 3.35
N LEU A 27 13.93 6.30 4.55
CA LEU A 27 14.74 6.05 5.76
C LEU A 27 14.59 4.59 6.20
N PRO A 28 15.63 3.97 6.81
CA PRO A 28 15.52 2.62 7.35
C PRO A 28 14.42 2.55 8.42
N SER A 29 13.38 1.75 8.17
CA SER A 29 12.23 1.61 9.07
C SER A 29 12.23 0.32 9.88
N ASP A 30 13.20 -0.57 9.68
CA ASP A 30 13.27 -1.85 10.41
C ASP A 30 13.33 -1.66 11.94
N SER A 31 13.99 -0.62 12.43
CA SER A 31 14.18 -0.35 13.86
C SER A 31 12.88 -0.02 14.61
N ILE A 32 11.86 0.51 13.91
CA ILE A 32 10.58 0.86 14.53
C ILE A 32 9.59 -0.30 14.56
N ILE A 33 9.82 -1.36 13.77
CA ILE A 33 8.87 -2.46 13.59
C ILE A 33 8.44 -3.13 14.91
N PRO A 34 9.33 -3.41 15.89
CA PRO A 34 8.90 -3.94 17.18
C PRO A 34 7.86 -3.05 17.88
N ALA A 35 8.09 -1.74 17.95
CA ALA A 35 7.15 -0.81 18.58
C ALA A 35 5.83 -0.69 17.80
N VAL A 36 5.89 -0.75 16.46
CA VAL A 36 4.70 -0.77 15.61
C VAL A 36 3.86 -2.02 15.87
N LEU A 37 4.49 -3.19 15.99
CA LEU A 37 3.82 -4.46 16.29
C LEU A 37 3.17 -4.46 17.67
N ASP A 38 3.88 -4.01 18.70
CA ASP A 38 3.37 -3.90 20.07
C ASP A 38 2.14 -2.99 20.14
N GLU A 39 2.18 -1.83 19.46
CA GLU A 39 1.08 -0.89 19.46
C GLU A 39 -0.09 -1.36 18.60
N ALA A 40 0.18 -2.07 17.50
CA ALA A 40 -0.86 -2.72 16.71
C ALA A 40 -1.60 -3.78 17.53
N GLU A 41 -0.89 -4.60 18.31
CA GLU A 41 -1.50 -5.60 19.19
C GLU A 41 -2.46 -4.95 20.20
N LYS A 42 -2.03 -3.90 20.90
CA LYS A 42 -2.88 -3.18 21.88
C LYS A 42 -4.17 -2.68 21.25
N GLN A 43 -4.12 -2.23 19.99
CA GLN A 43 -5.29 -1.75 19.25
C GLN A 43 -6.02 -2.85 18.45
N LYS A 44 -5.60 -4.12 18.59
CA LYS A 44 -6.12 -5.28 17.85
C LYS A 44 -6.08 -5.08 16.33
N LEU A 45 -5.00 -4.46 15.85
CA LEU A 45 -4.65 -4.30 14.44
C LEU A 45 -3.64 -5.37 14.03
N LYS A 46 -3.47 -5.52 12.72
CA LYS A 46 -2.43 -6.36 12.12
C LYS A 46 -1.40 -5.50 11.38
N VAL A 47 -0.22 -6.06 11.16
CA VAL A 47 0.90 -5.39 10.48
C VAL A 47 1.35 -6.24 9.29
N ALA A 48 1.27 -5.67 8.11
CA ALA A 48 1.87 -6.17 6.87
C ALA A 48 2.99 -5.22 6.44
N PHE A 49 3.76 -5.61 5.43
CA PHE A 49 4.94 -4.87 4.99
C PHE A 49 4.83 -4.53 3.51
N MET A 50 5.15 -3.28 3.17
CA MET A 50 5.40 -2.84 1.81
C MET A 50 6.90 -2.72 1.63
N ILE A 51 7.48 -3.61 0.82
CA ILE A 51 8.90 -3.63 0.54
C ILE A 51 9.21 -2.54 -0.48
N GLU A 52 9.98 -1.57 -0.03
CA GLU A 52 10.37 -0.41 -0.83
C GLU A 52 11.54 -0.72 -1.78
N PRO A 53 11.79 0.13 -2.78
CA PRO A 53 12.95 0.01 -3.65
C PRO A 53 14.23 0.39 -2.89
N TYR A 54 14.85 -0.58 -2.23
CA TYR A 54 16.18 -0.42 -1.67
C TYR A 54 17.28 -0.64 -2.74
N LYS A 55 18.50 -0.18 -2.42
CA LYS A 55 19.64 -0.30 -3.32
C LYS A 55 19.90 -1.76 -3.72
N GLU A 56 20.11 -2.02 -5.01
CA GLU A 56 20.43 -3.35 -5.56
C GLU A 56 19.35 -4.42 -5.29
N ARG A 57 18.09 -4.00 -5.04
CA ARG A 57 16.96 -4.93 -4.87
C ARG A 57 16.81 -5.86 -6.07
N ASN A 58 16.90 -7.15 -5.78
CA ASN A 58 16.90 -8.27 -6.72
C ASN A 58 16.29 -9.53 -6.07
N GLY A 59 16.16 -10.63 -6.81
CA GLY A 59 15.49 -11.86 -6.32
C GLY A 59 16.12 -12.45 -5.05
N ASN A 60 17.45 -12.45 -4.94
CA ASN A 60 18.17 -12.98 -3.78
C ASN A 60 17.95 -12.11 -2.53
N SER A 61 18.07 -10.79 -2.69
CA SER A 61 17.84 -9.86 -1.59
C SER A 61 16.39 -9.89 -1.11
N LEU A 62 15.42 -9.98 -2.03
CA LEU A 62 13.99 -10.08 -1.71
C LEU A 62 13.69 -11.36 -0.92
N ARG A 63 14.23 -12.50 -1.36
CA ARG A 63 14.15 -13.76 -0.61
C ARG A 63 14.68 -13.56 0.81
N SER A 64 15.91 -13.06 0.94
CA SER A 64 16.57 -12.86 2.23
C SER A 64 15.76 -11.94 3.15
N ASN A 65 15.16 -10.89 2.60
CA ASN A 65 14.32 -9.94 3.34
C ASN A 65 12.98 -10.54 3.78
N PHE A 66 12.32 -11.34 2.92
CA PHE A 66 11.13 -12.08 3.34
C PHE A 66 11.45 -13.07 4.47
N GLU A 67 12.54 -13.83 4.34
CA GLU A 67 12.99 -14.74 5.39
C GLU A 67 13.28 -14.00 6.70
N TYR A 68 14.02 -12.88 6.63
CA TYR A 68 14.34 -12.04 7.77
C TYR A 68 13.10 -11.51 8.49
N ILE A 69 12.16 -10.91 7.75
CA ILE A 69 10.91 -10.37 8.33
C ILE A 69 10.11 -11.48 9.01
N ILE A 70 9.98 -12.64 8.37
CA ILE A 70 9.23 -13.78 8.92
C ILE A 70 9.91 -14.34 10.16
N ILE A 71 11.25 -14.50 10.15
CA ILE A 71 12.00 -15.01 11.30
C ILE A 71 11.93 -14.03 12.47
N LYS A 72 12.19 -12.75 12.21
CA LYS A 72 12.32 -11.73 13.24
C LYS A 72 10.97 -11.31 13.83
N TYR A 73 9.93 -11.21 12.99
CA TYR A 73 8.64 -10.62 13.38
C TYR A 73 7.46 -11.58 13.26
N GLY A 74 7.60 -12.70 12.53
CA GLY A 74 6.48 -13.60 12.23
C GLY A 74 5.85 -14.27 13.45
N GLY A 75 6.57 -14.36 14.58
CA GLY A 75 6.04 -14.85 15.85
C GLY A 75 5.12 -13.87 16.58
N HIS A 76 5.11 -12.59 16.19
CA HIS A 76 4.29 -11.58 16.84
C HIS A 76 2.80 -11.74 16.51
N VAL A 77 1.91 -11.58 17.49
CA VAL A 77 0.46 -11.81 17.29
C VAL A 77 -0.17 -10.80 16.32
N ALA A 78 0.39 -9.59 16.25
CA ALA A 78 -0.02 -8.57 15.29
C ALA A 78 0.52 -8.81 13.86
N PHE A 79 1.45 -9.74 13.64
CA PHE A 79 1.96 -10.03 12.29
C PHE A 79 0.83 -10.53 11.38
N TYR A 80 0.59 -9.83 10.27
CA TYR A 80 -0.55 -10.10 9.40
C TYR A 80 -0.34 -11.38 8.59
N ARG A 81 -1.38 -12.21 8.57
CA ARG A 81 -1.46 -13.39 7.71
C ARG A 81 -2.83 -13.45 7.06
N TYR A 82 -2.86 -13.78 5.78
CA TYR A 82 -4.08 -14.07 5.03
C TYR A 82 -4.04 -15.52 4.56
N GLY A 83 -5.06 -16.31 4.91
CA GLY A 83 -5.05 -17.76 4.64
C GLY A 83 -3.85 -18.49 5.27
N GLY A 84 -3.33 -18.00 6.40
CA GLY A 84 -2.16 -18.55 7.09
C GLY A 84 -0.80 -18.11 6.54
N LYS A 85 -0.75 -17.36 5.44
CA LYS A 85 0.50 -16.87 4.83
C LYS A 85 0.77 -15.40 5.14
N PRO A 86 2.03 -14.98 5.38
CA PRO A 86 2.43 -13.57 5.40
C PRO A 86 1.98 -12.85 4.13
N VAL A 87 1.73 -11.54 4.20
CA VAL A 87 1.39 -10.71 3.03
C VAL A 87 2.42 -9.60 2.86
N PHE A 88 3.01 -9.54 1.67
CA PHE A 88 3.97 -8.52 1.26
C PHE A 88 3.44 -7.75 0.06
N TYR A 89 3.46 -6.43 0.17
CA TYR A 89 3.32 -5.51 -0.95
C TYR A 89 4.72 -5.21 -1.46
N VAL A 90 4.95 -5.18 -2.77
CA VAL A 90 6.27 -4.82 -3.33
C VAL A 90 6.08 -3.57 -4.19
N TYR A 91 6.47 -2.43 -3.63
CA TYR A 91 6.43 -1.15 -4.35
C TYR A 91 7.46 -1.15 -5.47
N ASP A 92 7.12 -0.59 -6.64
CA ASP A 92 7.94 -0.63 -7.85
C ASP A 92 8.48 -2.02 -8.23
N SER A 93 7.67 -3.06 -8.06
CA SER A 93 8.03 -4.45 -8.38
C SER A 93 8.48 -4.65 -9.83
N TYR A 94 8.03 -3.79 -10.75
CA TYR A 94 8.40 -3.79 -12.16
C TYR A 94 9.87 -3.42 -12.44
N LEU A 95 10.61 -2.92 -11.43
CA LEU A 95 12.05 -2.65 -11.54
C LEU A 95 12.91 -3.91 -11.38
N VAL A 96 12.37 -4.98 -10.80
CA VAL A 96 13.06 -6.27 -10.64
C VAL A 96 12.82 -7.14 -11.88
N ALA A 97 13.85 -7.82 -12.37
CA ALA A 97 13.75 -8.59 -13.60
C ALA A 97 12.75 -9.76 -13.48
N LYS A 98 12.00 -10.01 -14.57
CA LYS A 98 10.96 -11.06 -14.60
C LYS A 98 11.50 -12.45 -14.27
N ASP A 99 12.72 -12.77 -14.69
CA ASP A 99 13.38 -14.05 -14.38
C ASP A 99 13.68 -14.21 -12.89
N GLU A 100 14.00 -13.12 -12.20
CA GLU A 100 14.22 -13.16 -10.75
C GLU A 100 12.91 -13.39 -10.00
N TRP A 101 11.83 -12.75 -10.43
CA TRP A 101 10.51 -13.04 -9.88
C TRP A 101 10.07 -14.48 -10.14
N ARG A 102 10.29 -15.00 -11.36
CA ARG A 102 10.03 -16.41 -11.67
C ARG A 102 10.83 -17.34 -10.76
N SER A 103 12.12 -17.07 -10.58
CA SER A 103 12.98 -17.84 -9.69
C SER A 103 12.49 -17.83 -8.24
N LEU A 104 11.95 -16.69 -7.78
CA LEU A 104 11.48 -16.50 -6.41
C LEU A 104 10.06 -17.02 -6.13
N LEU A 105 9.13 -16.87 -7.07
CA LEU A 105 7.69 -17.05 -6.83
C LEU A 105 7.07 -18.23 -7.57
N LYS A 106 7.76 -18.88 -8.51
CA LYS A 106 7.30 -20.15 -9.10
C LYS A 106 7.79 -21.33 -8.28
N ALA A 107 6.98 -22.39 -8.18
CA ALA A 107 7.30 -23.57 -7.38
C ALA A 107 8.59 -24.30 -7.82
N ASN A 108 8.98 -24.17 -9.08
CA ASN A 108 10.19 -24.76 -9.66
C ASN A 108 11.36 -23.76 -9.80
N GLY A 109 11.23 -22.54 -9.27
CA GLY A 109 12.30 -21.56 -9.29
C GLY A 109 13.43 -21.89 -8.32
N GLU A 110 14.67 -21.55 -8.67
CA GLU A 110 15.85 -21.83 -7.86
C GLU A 110 15.79 -21.14 -6.48
N LEU A 111 15.26 -19.92 -6.45
CA LEU A 111 15.07 -19.12 -5.23
C LEU A 111 13.68 -19.27 -4.64
N SER A 112 12.92 -20.31 -4.96
CA SER A 112 11.50 -20.37 -4.64
C SER A 112 11.22 -20.30 -3.13
N ILE A 113 10.30 -19.41 -2.74
CA ILE A 113 9.72 -19.41 -1.39
C ILE A 113 8.51 -20.36 -1.28
N ARG A 114 7.98 -20.86 -2.40
CA ARG A 114 6.75 -21.66 -2.43
C ARG A 114 6.96 -23.01 -1.76
N ALA A 115 5.94 -23.47 -1.01
CA ALA A 115 6.01 -24.72 -0.22
C ALA A 115 7.17 -24.78 0.79
N THR A 116 7.73 -23.62 1.18
CA THR A 116 8.67 -23.49 2.29
C THR A 116 7.98 -22.85 3.48
N LYS A 117 8.64 -22.80 4.64
CA LYS A 117 8.15 -22.04 5.81
C LYS A 117 8.09 -20.52 5.58
N TYR A 118 8.60 -20.03 4.46
CA TYR A 118 8.62 -18.62 4.06
C TYR A 118 7.59 -18.31 2.96
N ASP A 119 6.77 -19.28 2.56
CA ASP A 119 5.74 -19.09 1.53
C ASP A 119 4.77 -17.98 1.97
N SER A 120 4.59 -17.00 1.10
CA SER A 120 3.95 -15.72 1.40
C SER A 120 3.08 -15.29 0.23
N ILE A 121 2.07 -14.48 0.50
CA ILE A 121 1.31 -13.77 -0.53
C ILE A 121 2.12 -12.54 -0.93
N VAL A 122 2.47 -12.43 -2.20
CA VAL A 122 3.25 -11.31 -2.75
C VAL A 122 2.39 -10.55 -3.76
N LEU A 123 2.13 -9.28 -3.46
CA LEU A 123 1.34 -8.36 -4.27
C LEU A 123 2.26 -7.38 -5.01
N ALA A 124 2.20 -7.40 -6.34
CA ALA A 124 2.96 -6.49 -7.19
C ALA A 124 2.29 -5.13 -7.35
N LEU A 125 3.06 -4.07 -7.56
CA LEU A 125 2.54 -2.80 -8.04
C LEU A 125 2.32 -2.89 -9.56
N ILE A 126 1.10 -2.60 -10.00
CA ILE A 126 0.78 -2.44 -11.43
C ILE A 126 0.66 -0.95 -11.78
N VAL A 127 1.18 -0.55 -12.94
CA VAL A 127 1.25 0.86 -13.36
C VAL A 127 0.63 1.05 -14.74
N LYS A 128 1.02 0.23 -15.72
CA LYS A 128 0.63 0.35 -17.11
C LYS A 128 -0.36 -0.74 -17.48
N GLN A 129 -1.13 -0.48 -18.54
CA GLN A 129 -1.93 -1.53 -19.16
C GLN A 129 -1.00 -2.63 -19.68
N GLY A 130 -1.32 -3.88 -19.37
CA GLY A 130 -0.52 -5.03 -19.77
C GLY A 130 0.38 -5.56 -18.66
N ASP A 131 0.72 -4.77 -17.63
CA ASP A 131 1.50 -5.22 -16.47
C ASP A 131 0.83 -6.42 -15.77
N GLU A 132 -0.50 -6.54 -15.85
CA GLU A 132 -1.26 -7.66 -15.30
C GLU A 132 -0.86 -9.04 -15.89
N HIS A 133 -0.32 -9.08 -17.12
CA HIS A 133 0.18 -10.31 -17.73
C HIS A 133 1.48 -10.80 -17.08
N ASP A 134 2.29 -9.85 -16.59
CA ASP A 134 3.53 -10.17 -15.90
C ASP A 134 3.26 -10.82 -14.54
N LEU A 135 2.12 -10.54 -13.91
CA LEU A 135 1.71 -11.18 -12.65
C LEU A 135 1.71 -12.71 -12.77
N LEU A 136 1.08 -13.21 -13.84
CA LEU A 136 0.94 -14.64 -14.10
C LEU A 136 2.28 -15.29 -14.46
N THR A 137 3.05 -14.64 -15.33
CA THR A 137 4.33 -15.20 -15.79
C THR A 137 5.37 -15.20 -14.68
N CYS A 138 5.38 -14.18 -13.82
CA CYS A 138 6.29 -14.05 -12.69
C CYS A 138 5.86 -14.88 -11.46
N GLY A 139 4.56 -15.19 -11.31
CA GLY A 139 4.05 -16.03 -10.21
C GLY A 139 3.62 -15.24 -8.98
N PHE A 140 3.26 -13.96 -9.14
CA PHE A 140 2.65 -13.16 -8.09
C PHE A 140 1.29 -13.71 -7.66
N ASP A 141 0.93 -13.48 -6.40
CA ASP A 141 -0.38 -13.88 -5.85
C ASP A 141 -1.46 -12.83 -6.10
N GLY A 142 -1.06 -11.62 -6.53
CA GLY A 142 -1.96 -10.51 -6.75
C GLY A 142 -1.27 -9.19 -7.04
N PHE A 143 -2.03 -8.10 -6.94
CA PHE A 143 -1.53 -6.75 -7.18
C PHE A 143 -2.15 -5.70 -6.27
N PHE A 144 -1.54 -4.51 -6.27
CA PHE A 144 -2.10 -3.27 -5.74
C PHE A 144 -1.81 -2.08 -6.67
N THR A 145 -2.54 -0.97 -6.49
CA THR A 145 -2.50 0.19 -7.42
C THR A 145 -1.81 1.43 -6.87
N TYR A 146 -1.56 1.48 -5.56
CA TYR A 146 -0.89 2.54 -4.77
C TYR A 146 -1.39 3.98 -4.96
N PHE A 147 -1.20 4.59 -6.12
CA PHE A 147 -1.26 6.03 -6.29
C PHE A 147 -2.64 6.63 -5.97
N ALA A 148 -2.64 7.65 -5.10
CA ALA A 148 -3.84 8.39 -4.71
C ALA A 148 -4.32 9.38 -5.78
N SER A 149 -3.47 9.72 -6.74
CA SER A 149 -3.81 10.60 -7.86
C SER A 149 -4.47 9.80 -9.00
N THR A 150 -5.76 10.04 -9.22
CA THR A 150 -6.53 9.40 -10.29
C THR A 150 -6.00 9.83 -11.65
N GLY A 151 -5.79 8.86 -12.54
CA GLY A 151 -5.24 9.14 -13.88
C GLY A 151 -3.71 9.20 -13.94
N PHE A 152 -3.00 9.12 -12.81
CA PHE A 152 -1.52 9.09 -12.82
C PHE A 152 -0.98 7.87 -13.54
N THR A 153 -1.63 6.71 -13.35
CA THR A 153 -1.29 5.46 -14.01
C THR A 153 -2.55 4.78 -14.54
N TYR A 154 -2.38 3.76 -15.39
CA TYR A 154 -3.50 2.94 -15.85
C TYR A 154 -4.25 2.33 -14.65
N ALA A 155 -3.50 1.86 -13.65
CA ALA A 155 -4.03 1.20 -12.48
C ALA A 155 -4.64 2.16 -11.43
N SER A 156 -4.19 3.42 -11.36
CA SER A 156 -4.81 4.43 -10.49
C SER A 156 -6.01 5.14 -11.14
N THR A 157 -6.33 4.81 -12.40
CA THR A 157 -7.52 5.29 -13.09
C THR A 157 -8.72 4.41 -12.74
N THR A 158 -9.64 4.91 -11.91
CA THR A 158 -10.73 4.10 -11.33
C THR A 158 -11.68 3.49 -12.36
N SER A 159 -11.84 4.09 -13.54
CA SER A 159 -12.65 3.52 -14.62
C SER A 159 -12.08 2.20 -15.18
N ASN A 160 -10.81 1.90 -14.93
CA ASN A 160 -10.17 0.65 -15.34
C ASN A 160 -10.33 -0.47 -14.31
N TRP A 161 -10.79 -0.17 -13.09
CA TRP A 161 -10.82 -1.14 -12.00
C TRP A 161 -11.75 -2.32 -12.26
N HIS A 162 -12.83 -2.14 -13.02
CA HIS A 162 -13.72 -3.25 -13.37
C HIS A 162 -13.00 -4.30 -14.24
N ASN A 163 -12.17 -3.84 -15.19
CA ASN A 163 -11.38 -4.74 -16.04
C ASN A 163 -10.28 -5.43 -15.24
N LEU A 164 -9.58 -4.68 -14.38
CA LEU A 164 -8.55 -5.24 -13.50
C LEU A 164 -9.11 -6.26 -12.50
N ALA A 165 -10.27 -5.99 -11.92
CA ALA A 165 -10.95 -6.91 -11.01
C ALA A 165 -11.42 -8.18 -11.75
N SER A 166 -11.97 -8.02 -12.96
CA SER A 166 -12.35 -9.15 -13.81
C SER A 166 -11.15 -10.03 -14.15
N PHE A 167 -10.02 -9.42 -14.51
CA PHE A 167 -8.76 -10.13 -14.75
C PHE A 167 -8.29 -10.88 -13.51
N ALA A 168 -8.31 -10.23 -12.34
CA ALA A 168 -7.92 -10.85 -11.07
C ALA A 168 -8.79 -12.07 -10.75
N HIS A 169 -10.11 -11.91 -10.83
CA HIS A 169 -11.06 -12.99 -10.57
C HIS A 169 -10.85 -14.18 -11.51
N GLN A 170 -10.73 -13.94 -12.83
CA GLN A 170 -10.51 -14.99 -13.83
C GLN A 170 -9.21 -15.78 -13.58
N ASN A 171 -8.19 -15.13 -13.05
CA ASN A 171 -6.88 -15.73 -12.80
C ASN A 171 -6.63 -16.09 -11.33
N ARG A 172 -7.65 -15.98 -10.45
CA ARG A 172 -7.56 -16.27 -9.01
C ARG A 172 -6.47 -15.45 -8.29
N LEU A 173 -6.29 -14.21 -8.71
CA LEU A 173 -5.37 -13.25 -8.10
C LEU A 173 -6.10 -12.42 -7.03
N LEU A 174 -5.35 -11.99 -6.01
CA LEU A 174 -5.82 -10.98 -5.07
C LEU A 174 -5.66 -9.59 -5.69
N ALA A 175 -6.71 -8.78 -5.63
CA ALA A 175 -6.66 -7.37 -6.02
C ALA A 175 -6.78 -6.46 -4.79
N SER A 176 -5.87 -5.50 -4.67
CA SER A 176 -5.88 -4.43 -3.65
C SER A 176 -5.98 -3.05 -4.30
N PHE A 177 -7.20 -2.57 -4.53
CA PHE A 177 -7.39 -1.23 -5.09
C PHE A 177 -7.08 -0.16 -4.04
N SER A 178 -6.22 0.79 -4.39
CA SER A 178 -5.74 1.83 -3.49
C SER A 178 -6.58 3.10 -3.67
N VAL A 179 -7.21 3.55 -2.59
CA VAL A 179 -8.00 4.79 -2.53
C VAL A 179 -7.23 5.86 -1.77
N GLY A 180 -7.35 7.12 -2.16
CA GLY A 180 -6.68 8.22 -1.48
C GLY A 180 -7.52 9.50 -1.42
N PRO A 181 -7.32 10.36 -0.41
CA PRO A 181 -8.18 11.52 -0.18
C PRO A 181 -7.92 12.72 -1.10
N GLY A 182 -6.81 12.68 -1.84
CA GLY A 182 -6.31 13.70 -2.75
C GLY A 182 -4.81 13.51 -2.93
N TYR A 183 -4.16 14.44 -3.62
CA TYR A 183 -2.72 14.42 -3.86
C TYR A 183 -2.19 15.84 -4.07
N ILE A 184 -1.09 16.20 -3.41
CA ILE A 184 -0.34 17.44 -3.65
C ILE A 184 1.08 17.32 -3.05
N ASP A 185 2.10 17.35 -3.89
CA ASP A 185 3.51 17.21 -3.50
C ASP A 185 4.38 18.39 -3.95
N GLU A 186 3.77 19.49 -4.41
CA GLU A 186 4.45 20.63 -5.03
C GLU A 186 5.48 21.32 -4.12
N ARG A 187 5.47 21.06 -2.81
CA ARG A 187 6.52 21.55 -1.90
C ARG A 187 7.87 20.86 -2.10
N ILE A 188 7.85 19.57 -2.43
CA ILE A 188 9.06 18.78 -2.70
C ILE A 188 9.28 18.58 -4.19
N ARG A 189 8.22 18.65 -5.00
CA ARG A 189 8.26 18.54 -6.46
C ARG A 189 7.47 19.68 -7.13
N PRO A 190 7.99 20.93 -7.14
CA PRO A 190 7.26 22.10 -7.65
C PRO A 190 6.80 22.02 -9.12
N TRP A 191 7.38 21.08 -9.87
CA TRP A 191 7.07 20.82 -11.27
C TRP A 191 5.89 19.83 -11.47
N ASN A 192 5.34 19.25 -10.40
CA ASN A 192 4.44 18.08 -10.46
C ASN A 192 2.93 18.40 -10.35
N SER A 193 2.54 19.66 -10.57
CA SER A 193 1.14 20.12 -10.40
C SER A 193 0.12 19.41 -11.28
N VAL A 194 0.54 18.80 -12.40
CA VAL A 194 -0.33 17.97 -13.26
C VAL A 194 -0.97 16.79 -12.50
N ASN A 195 -0.31 16.32 -11.44
CA ASN A 195 -0.76 15.21 -10.61
C ASN A 195 -1.54 15.65 -9.37
N THR A 196 -1.63 16.96 -9.12
CA THR A 196 -2.42 17.50 -8.01
C THR A 196 -3.90 17.14 -8.17
N ARG A 197 -4.50 16.66 -7.08
CA ARG A 197 -5.93 16.31 -6.99
C ARG A 197 -6.47 16.93 -5.73
N ASP A 198 -7.30 17.95 -5.91
CA ASP A 198 -7.98 18.62 -4.81
C ASP A 198 -8.87 17.64 -4.05
N ARG A 199 -8.90 17.73 -2.72
CA ARG A 199 -9.69 16.81 -1.91
C ARG A 199 -11.20 17.05 -2.03
N ALA A 200 -11.60 18.20 -2.57
CA ALA A 200 -12.96 18.63 -2.87
C ALA A 200 -13.93 18.36 -1.71
N ASN A 201 -13.51 18.77 -0.50
CA ASN A 201 -14.23 18.55 0.76
C ASN A 201 -14.66 17.09 1.01
N GLY A 202 -13.82 16.13 0.59
CA GLY A 202 -14.05 14.69 0.76
C GLY A 202 -14.68 14.00 -0.45
N SER A 203 -15.29 14.74 -1.39
CA SER A 203 -15.96 14.14 -2.55
C SER A 203 -14.99 13.37 -3.46
N TYR A 204 -13.73 13.81 -3.57
CA TYR A 204 -12.68 13.08 -4.28
C TYR A 204 -12.47 11.69 -3.66
N TYR A 205 -12.29 11.63 -2.33
CA TYR A 205 -12.08 10.37 -1.62
C TYR A 205 -13.30 9.44 -1.72
N GLU A 206 -14.50 10.01 -1.54
CA GLU A 206 -15.77 9.27 -1.68
C GLU A 206 -15.91 8.67 -3.09
N SER A 207 -15.50 9.40 -4.13
CA SER A 207 -15.55 8.89 -5.50
C SER A 207 -14.65 7.67 -5.71
N MET A 208 -13.41 7.70 -5.22
CA MET A 208 -12.48 6.57 -5.33
C MET A 208 -13.00 5.36 -4.54
N TRP A 209 -13.49 5.58 -3.32
CA TRP A 209 -14.13 4.52 -2.55
C TRP A 209 -15.35 3.93 -3.24
N ASN A 210 -16.24 4.76 -3.79
CA ASN A 210 -17.43 4.28 -4.50
C ASN A 210 -17.02 3.39 -5.70
N SER A 211 -15.96 3.73 -6.42
CA SER A 211 -15.41 2.87 -7.48
C SER A 211 -14.84 1.56 -6.92
N ALA A 212 -14.13 1.58 -5.79
CA ALA A 212 -13.58 0.38 -5.16
C ALA A 212 -14.69 -0.57 -4.67
N LEU A 213 -15.80 -0.02 -4.17
CA LEU A 213 -16.96 -0.80 -3.70
C LEU A 213 -17.78 -1.43 -4.83
N GLN A 214 -17.61 -0.97 -6.07
CA GLN A 214 -18.31 -1.50 -7.25
C GLN A 214 -17.60 -2.70 -7.87
N VAL A 215 -16.40 -3.06 -7.41
CA VAL A 215 -15.61 -4.16 -7.94
C VAL A 215 -15.36 -5.19 -6.86
N ASP A 216 -15.39 -6.46 -7.23
CA ASP A 216 -14.99 -7.54 -6.33
C ASP A 216 -13.47 -7.43 -6.12
N SER A 217 -13.09 -7.05 -4.90
CA SER A 217 -11.72 -6.83 -4.51
C SER A 217 -11.41 -7.69 -3.30
N GLY A 218 -10.25 -8.37 -3.34
CA GLY A 218 -9.76 -9.10 -2.18
C GLY A 218 -9.48 -8.13 -1.02
N PHE A 219 -8.84 -7.00 -1.34
CA PHE A 219 -8.49 -5.95 -0.39
C PHE A 219 -8.82 -4.56 -0.96
N ILE A 220 -8.98 -3.58 -0.05
CA ILE A 220 -8.91 -2.16 -0.37
C ILE A 220 -7.81 -1.57 0.50
N SER A 221 -6.83 -0.93 -0.14
CA SER A 221 -5.74 -0.22 0.54
C SER A 221 -6.03 1.28 0.55
N ILE A 222 -5.53 1.98 1.57
CA ILE A 222 -5.68 3.44 1.68
C ILE A 222 -4.30 4.06 1.53
N THR A 223 -4.13 4.88 0.49
CA THR A 223 -2.93 5.69 0.27
C THR A 223 -3.27 7.13 0.64
N SER A 224 -2.92 7.59 1.83
CA SER A 224 -2.09 6.94 2.85
C SER A 224 -2.59 7.26 4.26
N PHE A 225 -2.04 6.61 5.29
CA PHE A 225 -2.23 7.11 6.64
C PHE A 225 -1.52 8.47 6.81
N ASN A 226 -0.23 8.54 6.50
CA ASN A 226 0.64 9.67 6.87
C ASN A 226 1.78 9.96 5.86
N GLU A 227 1.58 9.73 4.55
CA GLU A 227 2.53 10.17 3.52
C GLU A 227 2.35 11.69 3.27
N TRP A 228 2.77 12.49 4.25
CA TRP A 228 2.57 13.94 4.28
C TRP A 228 3.26 14.66 3.13
N HIS A 229 4.37 14.11 2.62
CA HIS A 229 5.11 14.67 1.49
C HIS A 229 4.29 14.72 0.21
N GLU A 230 3.33 13.80 0.06
CA GLU A 230 2.45 13.71 -1.11
C GLU A 230 1.04 14.27 -0.88
N GLY A 231 0.75 14.76 0.33
CA GLY A 231 -0.56 15.28 0.66
C GLY A 231 -1.68 14.24 0.61
N THR A 232 -1.36 12.95 0.71
CA THR A 232 -2.30 11.81 0.59
C THR A 232 -2.81 11.31 1.95
N GLN A 233 -2.33 11.87 3.05
CA GLN A 233 -2.62 11.43 4.41
C GLN A 233 -4.10 11.54 4.79
N ILE A 234 -4.60 10.55 5.54
CA ILE A 234 -5.86 10.65 6.30
C ILE A 234 -5.63 11.00 7.78
N GLU A 235 -4.37 11.01 8.23
CA GLU A 235 -3.98 11.52 9.55
C GLU A 235 -4.47 12.97 9.75
N PRO A 236 -4.97 13.34 10.94
CA PRO A 236 -5.56 14.65 11.14
C PRO A 236 -4.63 15.83 10.81
N ALA A 237 -5.13 16.79 10.03
CA ALA A 237 -4.43 18.03 9.70
C ALA A 237 -5.11 19.24 10.33
N SER A 238 -4.31 20.18 10.85
CA SER A 238 -4.81 21.43 11.44
C SER A 238 -4.30 22.64 10.65
N PRO A 239 -5.06 23.75 10.60
CA PRO A 239 -4.60 24.99 9.99
C PRO A 239 -3.32 25.49 10.64
N PHE A 240 -2.33 25.85 9.83
CA PHE A 240 -1.08 26.42 10.31
C PHE A 240 -0.49 27.38 9.27
N THR A 241 -0.15 28.58 9.72
CA THR A 241 0.58 29.57 8.93
C THR A 241 1.91 29.84 9.63
N GLY A 242 2.99 29.44 8.99
CA GLY A 242 4.34 29.80 9.39
C GLY A 242 4.83 31.07 8.67
N PRO A 243 6.03 31.58 9.01
CA PRO A 243 6.56 32.80 8.40
C PRO A 243 6.70 32.75 6.87
N ASN A 244 7.01 31.57 6.30
CA ASN A 244 7.35 31.41 4.89
C ASN A 244 6.31 30.59 4.10
N PHE A 245 5.30 30.04 4.77
CA PHE A 245 4.34 29.13 4.14
C PHE A 245 3.03 29.02 4.92
N THR A 246 1.92 29.11 4.20
CA THR A 246 0.59 28.78 4.72
C THR A 246 0.24 27.37 4.28
N TYR A 247 0.06 26.47 5.24
CA TYR A 247 -0.27 25.08 4.95
C TYR A 247 -1.74 24.94 4.58
N LEU A 248 -2.00 24.06 3.62
CA LEU A 248 -3.36 23.58 3.37
C LEU A 248 -3.87 22.82 4.60
N SER A 249 -5.18 22.84 4.79
CA SER A 249 -5.86 22.18 5.90
C SER A 249 -7.19 21.60 5.43
N TYR A 250 -7.94 20.98 6.34
CA TYR A 250 -9.25 20.41 6.04
C TYR A 250 -10.41 21.39 6.25
N VAL A 251 -10.13 22.65 6.62
CA VAL A 251 -11.17 23.67 6.83
C VAL A 251 -12.06 23.83 5.59
N PRO A 252 -13.40 23.91 5.74
CA PRO A 252 -14.15 24.09 7.00
C PRO A 252 -14.46 22.80 7.77
N MET A 253 -13.94 21.66 7.34
CA MET A 253 -14.15 20.37 8.02
C MET A 253 -13.23 20.24 9.25
N GLU A 254 -13.64 19.37 10.18
CA GLU A 254 -12.84 19.02 11.35
C GLU A 254 -11.51 18.34 10.97
N SER A 255 -10.49 18.47 11.82
CA SER A 255 -9.16 17.90 11.56
C SER A 255 -9.18 16.38 11.35
N ASN A 256 -10.11 15.67 11.99
CA ASN A 256 -10.29 14.22 11.87
C ASN A 256 -11.30 13.79 10.79
N PHE A 257 -11.73 14.70 9.90
CA PHE A 257 -12.76 14.44 8.90
C PHE A 257 -12.46 13.19 8.05
N TYR A 258 -11.23 13.02 7.56
CA TYR A 258 -10.88 11.88 6.72
C TYR A 258 -10.89 10.55 7.47
N LEU A 259 -10.56 10.52 8.77
CA LEU A 259 -10.73 9.31 9.59
C LEU A 259 -12.22 8.92 9.71
N SER A 260 -13.09 9.91 9.94
CA SER A 260 -14.54 9.70 10.03
C SER A 260 -15.12 9.24 8.70
N LEU A 261 -14.65 9.82 7.59
CA LEU A 261 -15.05 9.40 6.25
C LEU A 261 -14.55 7.99 5.93
N THR A 262 -13.30 7.64 6.22
CA THR A 262 -12.78 6.26 6.09
C THR A 262 -13.67 5.28 6.85
N ARG A 263 -14.06 5.60 8.09
CA ARG A 263 -14.98 4.76 8.88
C ARG A 263 -16.30 4.52 8.17
N ARG A 264 -16.96 5.60 7.71
CA ARG A 264 -18.23 5.49 6.99
C ARG A 264 -18.12 4.62 5.74
N MET A 265 -17.01 4.71 5.00
CA MET A 265 -16.78 3.91 3.80
C MET A 265 -16.52 2.43 4.12
N ILE A 266 -15.79 2.14 5.20
CA ILE A 266 -15.57 0.77 5.69
C ILE A 266 -16.88 0.15 6.21
N GLU A 267 -17.70 0.92 6.94
CA GLU A 267 -19.03 0.48 7.38
C GLU A 267 -19.90 0.14 6.17
N ARG A 268 -19.98 1.02 5.16
CA ARG A 268 -20.70 0.75 3.90
C ARG A 268 -20.21 -0.51 3.16
N LYS A 269 -18.91 -0.84 3.24
CA LYS A 269 -18.35 -2.06 2.65
C LYS A 269 -18.86 -3.33 3.33
N ASN A 270 -19.09 -3.27 4.64
CA ASN A 270 -19.39 -4.44 5.47
C ASN A 270 -20.89 -4.75 5.59
N GLY A 271 -21.77 -3.85 5.13
CA GLY A 271 -23.23 -3.96 5.25
C GLY A 271 -23.76 -3.34 6.53
#